data_AF-A0A7J2RHK5-F1
#
_entry.id   AF-A0A7J2RHK5-F1
#
_cell.length_a   1.000
_cell.length_b   1.000
_cell.length_c   1.000
_cell.angle_alpha   90.00
_cell.angle_beta   90.00
_cell.angle_gamma   90.00
#
_symmetry.space_group_name_H-M   'P 1'
#
loop_
_entity.id
_entity.type
_entity.pdbx_description
1 polymer ?
#
loop_
_entity_poly.entity_id
_entity_poly.type
_entity_poly.pdbx_seq_one_letter_code
_entity_poly.pdbx_strand_id
1 'polypeptide(L)'
;MEDLSQEVVRLSKINSAGLINMRINNIWIEVNKAAVSGNYLHWNSQLDRIWCELVGDIKKGKEDKDGKYKESIDIKKFNELDKNVSKELVNFKKQEGFSTLSKEDKEKMSKIYHSLIKKESFLRTLMNTQGKGTAYQEEADWD
;
A
#
# COMPACT_ATOMS: atom_id res chain seq x y z
N MET A 1 26.24 -15.10 -28.84
CA MET A 1 25.00 -15.88 -28.55
C MET A 1 24.59 -15.73 -27.08
N GLU A 2 25.53 -15.61 -26.14
CA GLU A 2 25.27 -15.25 -24.73
C GLU A 2 24.74 -13.82 -24.51
N ASP A 3 25.13 -12.88 -25.37
CA ASP A 3 24.74 -11.46 -25.25
C ASP A 3 23.24 -11.23 -25.50
N LEU A 4 22.70 -11.86 -26.55
CA LEU A 4 21.28 -11.81 -26.91
C LEU A 4 20.37 -12.42 -25.83
N SER A 5 20.81 -13.47 -25.12
CA SER A 5 19.99 -14.10 -24.08
C SER A 5 19.94 -13.24 -22.81
N GLN A 6 21.05 -12.60 -22.45
CA GLN A 6 21.10 -11.65 -21.34
C GLN A 6 20.27 -10.40 -21.63
N GLU A 7 20.30 -9.90 -22.86
CA GLU A 7 19.50 -8.75 -23.29
C GLU A 7 17.99 -9.05 -23.23
N VAL A 8 17.56 -10.24 -23.69
CA VAL A 8 16.16 -10.68 -23.59
C VAL A 8 15.70 -10.75 -22.12
N VAL A 9 16.52 -11.27 -21.22
CA VAL A 9 16.19 -11.32 -19.78
C VAL A 9 16.08 -9.92 -19.19
N ARG A 10 16.97 -9.00 -19.60
CA ARG A 10 16.94 -7.60 -19.15
C ARG A 10 15.68 -6.88 -19.63
N LEU A 11 15.33 -7.00 -20.91
CA LEU A 11 14.10 -6.44 -21.47
C LEU A 11 12.85 -7.00 -20.78
N SER A 12 12.82 -8.31 -20.53
CA SER A 12 11.72 -8.95 -19.79
C SER A 12 11.55 -8.38 -18.38
N LYS A 13 12.65 -8.16 -17.65
CA LYS A 13 12.62 -7.52 -16.32
C LYS A 13 12.13 -6.08 -16.37
N ILE A 14 12.59 -5.29 -17.34
CA ILE A 14 12.15 -3.91 -17.54
C ILE A 14 10.65 -3.85 -17.82
N ASN A 15 10.16 -4.71 -18.71
CA ASN A 15 8.74 -4.78 -19.04
C ASN A 15 7.91 -5.19 -17.81
N SER A 16 8.38 -6.15 -17.03
CA SER A 16 7.72 -6.57 -15.79
C SER A 16 7.62 -5.43 -14.79
N ALA A 17 8.72 -4.69 -14.56
CA ALA A 17 8.73 -3.53 -13.68
C ALA A 17 7.76 -2.43 -14.17
N GLY A 18 7.74 -2.15 -15.47
CA GLY A 18 6.81 -1.19 -16.08
C GLY A 18 5.35 -1.56 -15.86
N LEU A 19 4.99 -2.84 -16.06
CA LEU A 19 3.63 -3.33 -15.84
C LEU A 19 3.21 -3.28 -14.36
N ILE A 20 4.13 -3.54 -13.44
CA ILE A 20 3.88 -3.42 -11.99
C ILE A 20 3.60 -1.96 -11.65
N ASN A 21 4.45 -1.03 -12.11
CA ASN A 21 4.27 0.40 -11.85
C ASN A 21 2.95 0.93 -12.42
N MET A 22 2.60 0.53 -13.65
CA MET A 22 1.33 0.91 -14.27
C MET A 22 0.12 0.41 -13.46
N ARG A 23 0.19 -0.84 -12.97
CA ARG A 23 -0.87 -1.43 -12.15
C ARG A 23 -1.01 -0.72 -10.81
N ILE A 24 0.10 -0.46 -10.11
CA ILE A 24 0.12 0.29 -8.86
C ILE A 24 -0.48 1.68 -9.07
N ASN A 25 -0.13 2.37 -10.16
CA ASN A 25 -0.71 3.66 -10.51
C ASN A 25 -2.24 3.58 -10.70
N ASN A 26 -2.73 2.57 -11.42
CA ASN A 26 -4.18 2.37 -11.58
C ASN A 26 -4.89 2.15 -10.24
N ILE A 27 -4.27 1.39 -9.31
CA ILE A 27 -4.83 1.19 -7.98
C ILE A 27 -4.83 2.51 -7.19
N TRP A 28 -3.80 3.35 -7.30
CA TRP A 28 -3.78 4.68 -6.67
C TRP A 28 -4.88 5.60 -7.17
N ILE A 29 -5.23 5.52 -8.46
CA ILE A 29 -6.38 6.26 -9.00
C ILE A 29 -7.68 5.81 -8.32
N GLU A 30 -7.87 4.50 -8.14
CA GLU A 30 -9.04 3.96 -7.45
C GLU A 30 -9.06 4.32 -5.95
N VAL A 31 -7.90 4.34 -5.30
CA VAL A 31 -7.74 4.85 -3.92
C VAL A 31 -8.27 6.29 -3.82
N ASN A 32 -7.83 7.17 -4.72
CA ASN A 32 -8.26 8.57 -4.72
C ASN A 32 -9.79 8.69 -4.94
N LYS A 33 -10.36 7.93 -5.88
CA LYS A 33 -11.81 7.90 -6.10
C LYS A 33 -12.58 7.42 -4.86
N ALA A 34 -12.08 6.37 -4.20
CA ALA A 34 -12.68 5.83 -2.98
C ALA A 34 -12.62 6.83 -1.81
N ALA A 35 -11.48 7.51 -1.65
CA ALA A 35 -11.27 8.51 -0.62
C ALA A 35 -12.20 9.72 -0.78
N VAL A 36 -12.31 10.26 -2.00
CA VAL A 36 -13.18 11.40 -2.31
C VAL A 36 -14.66 11.06 -2.11
N SER A 37 -15.06 9.84 -2.47
CA SER A 37 -16.45 9.38 -2.30
C SER A 37 -16.79 8.95 -0.86
N GLY A 38 -15.82 8.93 0.05
CA GLY A 38 -16.02 8.45 1.43
C GLY A 38 -16.31 6.94 1.52
N ASN A 39 -16.03 6.17 0.46
CA ASN A 39 -16.22 4.72 0.46
C ASN A 39 -15.04 4.04 1.15
N TYR A 40 -15.08 4.04 2.50
CA TYR A 40 -13.98 3.56 3.34
C TYR A 40 -13.65 2.07 3.15
N LEU A 41 -14.66 1.23 2.91
CA LEU A 41 -14.45 -0.20 2.65
C LEU A 41 -13.67 -0.41 1.35
N HIS A 42 -14.11 0.25 0.27
CA HIS A 42 -13.43 0.16 -1.01
C HIS A 42 -12.02 0.75 -0.93
N TRP A 43 -11.86 1.88 -0.25
CA TRP A 43 -10.56 2.50 -0.01
C TRP A 43 -9.61 1.52 0.69
N ASN A 44 -10.04 0.88 1.79
CA ASN A 44 -9.22 -0.10 2.49
C ASN A 44 -8.81 -1.26 1.56
N SER A 45 -9.77 -1.81 0.80
CA SER A 45 -9.48 -2.90 -0.13
C SER A 45 -8.47 -2.52 -1.22
N GLN A 46 -8.50 -1.28 -1.73
CA GLN A 46 -7.48 -0.82 -2.68
C GLN A 46 -6.11 -0.68 -2.03
N LEU A 47 -6.04 -0.20 -0.78
CA LEU A 47 -4.77 -0.15 -0.02
C LEU A 47 -4.20 -1.57 0.22
N ASP A 48 -5.05 -2.57 0.45
CA ASP A 48 -4.63 -3.97 0.56
C ASP A 48 -4.06 -4.50 -0.75
N ARG A 49 -4.63 -4.10 -1.89
CA ARG A 49 -4.08 -4.46 -3.21
C ARG A 49 -2.71 -3.83 -3.44
N ILE A 50 -2.51 -2.57 -3.03
CA ILE A 50 -1.20 -1.93 -3.09
C ILE A 50 -0.20 -2.70 -2.23
N TRP A 51 -0.59 -3.07 -1.01
CA TRP A 51 0.27 -3.88 -0.14
C TRP A 51 0.71 -5.19 -0.81
N CYS A 52 -0.18 -5.90 -1.49
CA CYS A 52 0.17 -7.13 -2.22
C CYS A 52 1.24 -6.91 -3.30
N GLU A 53 1.29 -5.75 -3.93
CA GLU A 53 2.29 -5.42 -4.96
C GLU A 53 3.63 -4.97 -4.36
N LEU A 54 3.63 -4.43 -3.13
CA LEU A 54 4.83 -3.91 -2.45
C LEU A 54 5.50 -4.94 -1.52
N VAL A 55 4.73 -5.85 -0.92
CA VAL A 55 5.23 -6.81 0.09
C VAL A 55 6.31 -7.74 -0.46
N GLY A 56 6.23 -8.07 -1.76
CA GLY A 56 7.20 -8.95 -2.43
C GLY A 56 8.63 -8.42 -2.41
N ASP A 57 8.80 -7.09 -2.37
CA ASP A 57 10.11 -6.44 -2.40
C ASP A 57 10.66 -6.14 -0.99
N ILE A 58 9.92 -6.51 0.06
CA ILE A 58 10.39 -6.35 1.44
C ILE A 58 11.42 -7.44 1.73
N LYS A 59 12.63 -7.01 2.08
CA LYS A 59 13.69 -7.92 2.54
C LYS A 59 13.21 -8.70 3.77
N LYS A 60 13.34 -10.03 3.72
CA LYS A 60 13.09 -10.88 4.89
C LYS A 60 13.98 -10.41 6.04
N GLY A 61 13.45 -10.38 7.26
CA GLY A 61 14.25 -9.98 8.42
C GLY A 61 15.36 -10.99 8.71
N LYS A 62 16.33 -10.58 9.52
CA LYS A 62 17.46 -11.42 9.91
C LYS A 62 16.95 -12.68 10.63
N GLU A 63 17.59 -13.80 10.30
CA GLU A 63 17.40 -15.07 10.99
C GLU A 63 17.88 -14.90 12.43
N ASP A 64 17.07 -15.32 13.39
CA ASP A 64 17.47 -15.38 14.79
C ASP A 64 18.34 -16.61 15.05
N LYS A 65 18.90 -16.70 16.27
CA LYS A 65 19.80 -17.79 16.67
C LYS A 65 19.11 -19.17 16.67
N ASP A 66 17.78 -19.20 16.58
CA ASP A 66 16.95 -20.40 16.60
C ASP A 66 16.43 -20.78 15.20
N GLY A 67 16.94 -20.15 14.13
CA GLY A 67 16.57 -20.45 12.73
C GLY A 67 15.18 -19.95 12.32
N LYS A 68 14.56 -19.06 13.10
CA LYS A 68 13.31 -18.38 12.75
C LYS A 68 13.61 -17.04 12.09
N TYR A 69 12.90 -16.77 11.00
CA TYR A 69 12.98 -15.47 10.35
C TYR A 69 12.19 -14.45 11.15
N LYS A 70 12.87 -13.41 11.66
CA LYS A 70 12.19 -12.29 12.28
C LYS A 70 11.39 -11.57 11.21
N GLU A 71 10.09 -11.39 11.45
CA GLU A 71 9.22 -10.62 10.55
C GLU A 71 9.77 -9.20 10.36
N SER A 72 9.75 -8.72 9.10
CA SER A 72 10.25 -7.39 8.75
C SER A 72 9.49 -6.30 9.50
N ILE A 73 10.19 -5.20 9.83
CA ILE A 73 9.61 -4.04 10.51
C ILE A 73 8.43 -3.48 9.72
N ASP A 74 8.52 -3.47 8.39
CA ASP A 74 7.47 -2.93 7.52
C ASP A 74 6.21 -3.80 7.53
N ILE A 75 6.37 -5.13 7.58
CA ILE A 75 5.25 -6.06 7.69
C ILE A 75 4.53 -5.87 9.03
N LYS A 76 5.29 -5.72 10.12
CA LYS A 76 4.72 -5.45 11.46
C LYS A 76 3.92 -4.15 11.47
N LYS A 77 4.51 -3.07 10.94
CA LYS A 77 3.84 -1.76 10.85
C LYS A 77 2.57 -1.84 10.02
N PHE A 78 2.60 -2.53 8.88
CA PHE A 78 1.40 -2.74 8.07
C PHE A 78 0.31 -3.49 8.86
N ASN A 79 0.66 -4.61 9.50
CA ASN A 79 -0.29 -5.41 10.27
C ASN A 79 -0.91 -4.62 11.43
N GLU A 80 -0.14 -3.75 12.09
CA GLU A 80 -0.66 -2.85 13.11
C GLU A 80 -1.66 -1.83 12.55
N LEU A 81 -1.33 -1.21 11.41
CA LEU A 81 -2.20 -0.27 10.72
C LEU A 81 -3.49 -0.95 10.25
N ASP A 82 -3.37 -2.14 9.66
CA ASP A 82 -4.50 -2.91 9.16
C ASP A 82 -5.44 -3.36 10.29
N LYS A 83 -4.88 -3.80 11.41
CA LYS A 83 -5.65 -4.14 12.61
C LYS A 83 -6.41 -2.93 13.15
N ASN A 84 -5.81 -1.75 13.13
CA ASN A 84 -6.46 -0.52 13.58
C ASN A 84 -7.61 -0.14 12.64
N VAL A 85 -7.38 -0.17 11.33
CA VAL A 85 -8.43 0.10 10.33
C VAL A 85 -9.59 -0.90 10.45
N SER A 86 -9.29 -2.19 10.58
CA SER A 86 -10.30 -3.25 10.71
C SER A 86 -11.18 -3.06 11.95
N LYS A 87 -10.60 -2.68 13.10
CA LYS A 87 -11.37 -2.39 14.32
C LYS A 87 -12.36 -1.25 14.14
N GLU A 88 -11.94 -0.19 13.44
CA GLU A 88 -12.81 0.97 13.18
C GLU A 88 -13.89 0.64 12.13
N LEU A 89 -13.57 -0.17 11.12
CA LEU A 89 -14.51 -0.57 10.06
C LEU A 89 -15.60 -1.56 10.52
N VAL A 90 -15.29 -2.50 11.43
CA VAL A 90 -16.29 -3.47 11.94
C VAL A 90 -17.47 -2.77 12.62
N ASN A 91 -17.22 -1.60 13.20
CA ASN A 91 -18.24 -0.81 13.90
C ASN A 91 -18.97 0.19 12.97
N PHE A 92 -18.60 0.23 11.69
CA PHE A 92 -19.19 1.14 10.72
C PHE A 92 -20.45 0.53 10.10
N LYS A 93 -21.60 1.09 10.45
CA LYS A 93 -22.86 0.77 9.76
C LYS A 93 -22.98 1.68 8.54
N LYS A 94 -23.22 1.09 7.37
CA LYS A 94 -23.57 1.85 6.18
C LYS A 94 -24.89 2.56 6.44
N GLN A 95 -24.91 3.86 6.28
CA GLN A 95 -26.12 4.64 6.44
C GLN A 95 -27.05 4.41 5.24
N GLU A 96 -28.30 4.05 5.50
CA GLU A 96 -29.33 3.87 4.45
C GLU A 96 -30.31 5.05 4.47
N GLY A 97 -30.66 5.54 3.28
CA GLY A 97 -31.68 6.58 3.08
C GLY A 97 -31.22 8.03 3.34
N PHE A 98 -32.18 8.91 3.63
CA PHE A 98 -31.98 10.36 3.82
C PHE A 98 -31.76 10.76 5.29
N SER A 99 -31.31 9.83 6.14
CA SER A 99 -31.12 10.12 7.57
C SER A 99 -29.95 11.09 7.78
N THR A 100 -30.06 11.98 8.74
CA THR A 100 -28.97 12.88 9.13
C THR A 100 -27.95 12.14 9.99
N LEU A 101 -26.66 12.26 9.67
CA LEU A 101 -25.57 11.70 10.47
C LEU A 101 -25.57 12.25 11.90
N SER A 102 -25.58 11.35 12.88
CA SER A 102 -25.39 11.73 14.28
C SER A 102 -23.98 12.25 14.52
N LYS A 103 -23.76 12.95 15.65
CA LYS A 103 -22.41 13.38 16.04
C LYS A 103 -21.46 12.19 16.20
N GLU A 104 -21.95 11.09 16.78
CA GLU A 104 -21.18 9.86 16.98
C GLU A 104 -20.76 9.24 15.63
N ASP A 105 -21.64 9.22 14.63
CA ASP A 105 -21.31 8.69 13.30
C ASP A 105 -20.24 9.53 12.62
N LYS A 106 -20.31 10.87 12.72
CA LYS A 106 -19.29 11.77 12.19
C LYS A 106 -17.93 11.54 12.85
N GLU A 107 -17.90 11.32 14.16
CA GLU A 107 -16.68 11.01 14.89
C GLU A 107 -16.09 9.66 14.46
N LYS A 108 -16.92 8.63 14.26
CA LYS A 108 -16.50 7.32 13.72
C LYS A 108 -15.94 7.44 12.30
N MET A 109 -16.65 8.14 11.40
CA MET A 109 -16.18 8.41 10.03
C MET A 109 -14.82 9.11 10.04
N SER A 110 -14.64 10.10 10.92
CA SER A 110 -13.35 10.79 11.08
C SER A 110 -12.25 9.82 11.55
N LYS A 111 -12.50 8.95 12.54
CA LYS A 111 -11.51 7.96 13.00
C LYS A 111 -11.10 6.98 11.90
N ILE A 112 -12.06 6.48 11.13
CA ILE A 112 -11.83 5.59 9.99
C ILE A 112 -10.97 6.31 8.95
N TYR A 113 -11.36 7.52 8.57
CA TYR A 113 -10.63 8.35 7.61
C TYR A 113 -9.16 8.55 8.02
N HIS A 114 -8.91 8.96 9.27
CA HIS A 114 -7.54 9.16 9.76
C HIS A 114 -6.73 7.86 9.80
N SER A 115 -7.37 6.73 10.08
CA SER A 115 -6.71 5.42 10.09
C SER A 115 -6.31 4.99 8.67
N LEU A 116 -7.20 5.21 7.70
CA LEU A 116 -6.93 4.96 6.28
C LEU A 116 -5.82 5.87 5.73
N ILE A 117 -5.82 7.16 6.07
CA ILE A 117 -4.76 8.10 5.68
C ILE A 117 -3.40 7.64 6.22
N LYS A 118 -3.32 7.14 7.45
CA LYS A 118 -2.06 6.61 8.01
C LYS A 118 -1.59 5.38 7.25
N LYS A 119 -2.50 4.45 6.94
CA LYS A 119 -2.21 3.25 6.15
C LYS A 119 -1.72 3.63 4.75
N GLU A 120 -2.41 4.54 4.09
CA GLU A 120 -2.02 5.09 2.79
C GLU A 120 -0.64 5.77 2.81
N SER A 121 -0.40 6.65 3.80
CA SER A 121 0.88 7.37 3.93
C SER A 121 2.05 6.42 4.14
N PHE A 122 1.86 5.36 4.92
CA PHE A 122 2.84 4.28 5.07
C PHE A 122 3.13 3.59 3.73
N LEU A 123 2.10 3.19 2.98
CA LEU A 123 2.27 2.52 1.68
C LEU A 123 2.95 3.42 0.64
N ARG A 124 2.64 4.72 0.62
CA ARG A 124 3.34 5.69 -0.25
C ARG A 124 4.82 5.79 0.11
N THR A 125 5.12 5.88 1.40
CA THR A 125 6.52 5.89 1.88
C THR A 125 7.24 4.61 1.50
N LEU A 126 6.61 3.45 1.71
CA LEU A 126 7.18 2.16 1.34
C LEU A 126 7.48 2.07 -0.17
N MET A 127 6.52 2.46 -1.01
CA MET A 127 6.70 2.49 -2.46
C MET A 127 7.85 3.40 -2.89
N ASN A 128 8.00 4.57 -2.28
CA ASN A 128 9.12 5.48 -2.52
C ASN A 128 10.46 4.83 -2.12
N THR A 129 10.54 4.19 -0.95
CA THR A 129 11.77 3.49 -0.50
C THR A 129 12.15 2.31 -1.38
N GLN A 130 11.20 1.74 -2.12
CA GLN A 130 11.41 0.66 -3.09
C GLN A 130 11.72 1.19 -4.50
N GLY A 131 11.82 2.51 -4.70
CA GLY A 131 12.09 3.12 -6.01
C GLY A 131 10.95 3.01 -7.01
N LYS A 132 9.73 2.66 -6.56
CA LYS A 132 8.52 2.58 -7.40
C LYS A 132 7.67 3.84 -7.36
N GLY A 133 8.06 4.80 -6.52
CA GLY A 133 7.37 6.07 -6.36
C GLY A 133 8.12 7.24 -7.02
N THR A 134 7.59 8.45 -6.82
CA THR A 134 8.08 9.66 -7.48
C THR A 134 9.03 10.49 -6.62
N ALA A 135 9.23 10.10 -5.36
CA ALA A 135 10.25 10.74 -4.53
C ALA A 135 11.61 10.26 -5.04
N TYR A 136 12.25 11.09 -5.87
CA TYR A 136 13.64 10.91 -6.26
C TYR A 136 14.48 10.73 -4.99
N GLN A 137 15.16 9.59 -4.84
CA GLN A 137 16.37 9.59 -4.04
C GLN A 137 17.32 10.54 -4.77
N GLU A 138 17.69 11.64 -4.12
CA GLU A 138 18.80 12.49 -4.56
C GLU A 138 20.05 11.62 -4.61
N GLU A 139 20.32 11.01 -5.76
CA GLU A 139 21.56 10.39 -6.22
C GLU A 139 21.22 9.60 -7.49
N ALA A 140 20.82 10.33 -8.54
CA ALA A 140 21.06 9.89 -9.90
C ALA A 140 22.36 10.57 -10.34
N ASP A 141 23.47 10.21 -9.67
CA ASP A 141 24.81 10.39 -10.24
C ASP A 141 24.90 9.42 -11.41
N TRP A 142 24.46 9.92 -12.57
CA TRP A 142 24.77 9.34 -13.86
C TRP A 142 26.22 9.69 -14.18
N ASP A 143 27.15 8.93 -13.62
CA ASP A 143 28.51 8.78 -14.16
C ASP A 143 28.52 7.69 -15.25
#